data_AF-A0A8S0T8R0-F1
#
_entry.id   AF-A0A8S0T8R0-F1
#
_cell.length_a   1.000
_cell.length_b   1.000
_cell.length_c   1.000
_cell.angle_alpha   90.00
_cell.angle_beta   90.00
_cell.angle_gamma   90.00
#
_symmetry.space_group_name_H-M   'P 1'
#
loop_
_entity.id
_entity.type
_entity.pdbx_description
1 polymer ?
#
loop_
_entity_poly.entity_id
_entity_poly.type
_entity_poly.pdbx_seq_one_letter_code
_entity_poly.pdbx_strand_id
1 'polypeptide(L)'
;MYTLSAEYLRIYSPAVDSKIRSVGGEKVIYGRRNVGIMSAEPVGNYGVRLLFDDLHKTGIFTWDYFYHLGCNKFTLMRNYIRTLKKHGLSRDPPRRK
;
A
#
# COMPACT_ATOMS: atom_id res chain seq x y z
N MET A 1 -16.35 7.21 9.85
CA MET A 1 -15.50 7.73 8.76
C MET A 1 -14.07 7.26 8.99
N TYR A 2 -13.42 6.70 7.98
CA TYR A 2 -12.02 6.22 8.08
C TYR A 2 -11.09 7.15 7.31
N THR A 3 -9.90 7.39 7.86
CA THR A 3 -8.83 8.12 7.17
C THR A 3 -7.69 7.14 6.88
N LEU A 4 -7.41 6.88 5.61
CA LEU A 4 -6.35 5.97 5.16
C LEU A 4 -5.24 6.79 4.51
N SER A 5 -3.99 6.60 4.94
CA SER A 5 -2.86 7.31 4.33
C SER A 5 -2.52 6.72 2.96
N ALA A 6 -1.90 7.52 2.11
CA ALA A 6 -1.39 7.09 0.81
C ALA A 6 -0.41 5.90 0.95
N GLU A 7 0.53 5.96 1.91
CA GLU A 7 1.39 4.83 2.25
C GLU A 7 0.60 3.55 2.54
N TYR A 8 -0.41 3.64 3.38
CA TYR A 8 -1.19 2.47 3.81
C TYR A 8 -1.96 1.85 2.65
N LEU A 9 -2.57 2.68 1.80
CA LEU A 9 -3.22 2.21 0.58
C LEU A 9 -2.21 1.61 -0.40
N ARG A 10 -1.01 2.19 -0.51
CA ARG A 10 0.02 1.71 -1.42
C ARG A 10 0.58 0.34 -1.04
N ILE A 11 0.85 0.10 0.25
CA ILE A 11 1.38 -1.18 0.75
C ILE A 11 0.34 -2.30 0.69
N TYR A 12 -0.95 -1.95 0.76
CA TYR A 12 -2.08 -2.87 0.63
C TYR A 12 -2.77 -2.75 -0.73
N SER A 13 -2.07 -2.24 -1.75
CA SER A 13 -2.63 -2.20 -3.10
C SER A 13 -2.83 -3.63 -3.60
N PRO A 14 -4.02 -3.98 -4.14
CA PRO A 14 -4.31 -5.34 -4.62
C PRO A 14 -3.60 -5.69 -5.94
N ALA A 15 -3.03 -4.71 -6.63
CA ALA A 15 -2.32 -4.96 -7.88
C ALA A 15 -0.95 -5.65 -7.67
N VAL A 16 -0.62 -6.57 -8.58
CA VAL A 16 0.69 -7.21 -8.66
C VAL A 16 1.73 -6.18 -9.07
N ASP A 17 2.58 -5.78 -8.13
CA ASP A 17 3.69 -4.88 -8.39
C ASP A 17 4.96 -5.71 -8.67
N SER A 18 5.59 -5.44 -9.81
CA SER A 18 6.85 -6.08 -10.21
C SER A 18 8.02 -5.69 -9.31
N LYS A 19 7.89 -4.62 -8.52
CA LYS A 19 8.88 -4.17 -7.54
C LYS A 19 8.73 -4.82 -6.16
N ILE A 20 7.84 -5.80 -6.01
CA ILE A 20 7.72 -6.53 -4.75
C ILE A 20 8.94 -7.44 -4.56
N ARG A 21 9.74 -7.15 -3.54
CA ARG A 21 10.74 -8.12 -3.06
C ARG A 21 10.03 -9.24 -2.32
N SER A 22 10.33 -10.48 -2.72
CA SER A 22 10.09 -11.65 -1.89
C SER A 22 11.25 -11.76 -0.90
N VAL A 23 10.99 -11.60 0.39
CA VAL A 23 11.99 -11.80 1.44
C VAL A 23 11.51 -12.93 2.33
N GLY A 24 12.23 -14.06 2.33
CA GLY A 24 11.81 -15.25 3.09
C GLY A 24 10.45 -15.81 2.66
N GLY A 25 10.07 -15.66 1.39
CA GLY A 25 8.79 -16.12 0.84
C GLY A 25 7.61 -15.15 1.01
N GLU A 26 7.77 -14.09 1.82
CA GLU A 26 6.76 -13.04 1.99
C GLU A 26 7.01 -11.89 0.98
N LYS A 27 5.94 -11.48 0.29
CA LYS A 27 5.92 -10.35 -0.63
C LYS A 27 5.71 -9.05 0.18
N VAL A 28 6.76 -8.24 0.36
CA VAL A 28 6.72 -7.04 1.23
C VAL A 28 7.07 -5.77 0.46
N ILE A 29 6.18 -4.77 0.51
CA ILE A 29 6.41 -3.43 -0.03
C ILE A 29 6.98 -2.53 1.10
N TYR A 30 8.13 -1.91 0.87
CA TYR A 30 8.82 -1.06 1.86
C TYR A 30 9.33 0.23 1.23
N GLY A 31 9.78 1.18 2.05
CA GLY A 31 10.31 2.45 1.57
C GLY A 31 9.27 3.41 0.96
N ARG A 32 7.98 3.23 1.30
CA ARG A 32 6.84 3.98 0.73
C ARG A 32 6.23 5.01 1.67
N ARG A 33 6.90 5.36 2.77
CA ARG A 33 6.38 6.33 3.76
C ARG A 33 5.91 7.64 3.14
N ASN A 34 6.62 8.11 2.11
CA ASN A 34 6.40 9.41 1.49
C ASN A 34 5.64 9.31 0.16
N VAL A 35 5.05 8.15 -0.16
CA VAL A 35 4.26 8.00 -1.38
C VAL A 35 3.00 8.85 -1.30
N GLY A 36 2.69 9.55 -2.38
CA GLY A 36 1.47 10.33 -2.57
C GLY A 36 0.48 9.66 -3.51
N ILE A 37 -0.79 10.07 -3.41
CA ILE A 37 -1.81 9.76 -4.42
C ILE A 37 -1.85 10.94 -5.39
N MET A 38 -1.61 10.67 -6.67
CA MET A 38 -1.68 11.68 -7.73
C MET A 38 -3.09 11.86 -8.25
N SER A 39 -3.84 10.77 -8.41
CA SER A 39 -5.22 10.80 -8.87
C SER A 39 -6.00 9.57 -8.41
N ALA A 40 -7.33 9.73 -8.38
CA ALA A 40 -8.29 8.66 -8.17
C ALA A 40 -9.27 8.67 -9.34
N GLU A 41 -9.24 7.61 -10.14
CA GLU A 41 -10.11 7.46 -11.32
C GLU A 41 -11.26 6.51 -10.98
N PRO A 42 -12.53 6.86 -11.26
CA PRO A 42 -13.64 5.95 -11.06
C PRO A 42 -13.51 4.71 -11.95
N VAL A 43 -13.85 3.54 -11.42
CA VAL A 43 -13.90 2.29 -12.18
C VAL A 43 -15.31 1.72 -12.06
N GLY A 44 -16.13 1.99 -13.09
CA GLY A 44 -17.56 1.68 -13.06
C GLY A 44 -18.22 2.27 -11.82
N ASN A 45 -19.09 1.49 -11.17
CA ASN A 45 -19.80 1.89 -9.95
C ASN A 45 -19.26 1.21 -8.67
N TYR A 46 -18.17 0.47 -8.75
CA TYR A 46 -17.74 -0.44 -7.67
C TYR A 46 -16.42 -0.07 -6.98
N GLY A 47 -15.71 0.94 -7.47
CA GLY A 47 -14.46 1.38 -6.86
C GLY A 47 -13.72 2.48 -7.62
N VAL A 48 -12.49 2.71 -7.20
CA VAL A 48 -11.56 3.66 -7.84
C VAL A 48 -10.21 3.02 -8.10
N ARG A 49 -9.57 3.42 -9.18
CA ARG A 49 -8.16 3.18 -9.45
C ARG A 49 -7.36 4.32 -8.84
N LEU A 50 -6.39 3.99 -7.99
CA LEU A 50 -5.47 4.98 -7.41
C LEU A 50 -4.15 4.99 -8.18
N LEU A 51 -3.73 6.18 -8.62
CA LEU A 51 -2.41 6.40 -9.20
C LEU A 51 -1.51 7.02 -8.15
N PHE A 52 -0.35 6.42 -7.93
CA PHE A 52 0.64 6.86 -6.97
C PHE A 52 1.86 7.46 -7.66
N ASP A 53 2.53 8.37 -6.96
CA ASP A 53 3.73 9.06 -7.46
C ASP A 53 4.97 8.16 -7.58
N ASP A 54 4.94 6.95 -7.01
CA ASP A 54 5.99 5.95 -7.15
C ASP A 54 5.90 5.11 -8.44
N LEU A 55 5.12 5.61 -9.41
CA LEU A 55 4.79 5.01 -10.71
C LEU A 55 3.83 3.81 -10.64
N HIS A 56 3.20 3.56 -9.48
CA HIS A 56 2.17 2.54 -9.36
C HIS A 56 0.82 3.06 -9.86
N LYS A 57 0.30 2.46 -10.93
CA LYS A 57 -0.92 2.94 -11.62
C LYS A 57 -2.03 1.89 -11.77
N THR A 58 -1.84 0.71 -11.18
CA THR A 58 -2.70 -0.46 -11.46
C THR A 58 -3.63 -0.84 -10.31
N GLY A 59 -3.51 -0.22 -9.14
CA GLY A 59 -4.30 -0.57 -7.95
C GLY A 59 -5.76 -0.12 -8.06
N ILE A 60 -6.68 -1.06 -8.28
CA ILE A 60 -8.13 -0.83 -8.21
C ILE A 60 -8.61 -1.20 -6.81
N PHE A 61 -9.22 -0.25 -6.11
CA PHE A 61 -9.78 -0.41 -4.77
C PHE A 61 -11.30 -0.40 -4.86
N THR A 62 -11.92 -1.53 -4.52
CA THR A 62 -13.38 -1.61 -4.42
C THR A 62 -13.87 -0.94 -3.13
N TRP A 63 -15.14 -0.53 -3.08
CA TRP A 63 -15.73 0.04 -1.87
C TRP A 63 -15.65 -0.91 -0.67
N ASP A 64 -15.94 -2.20 -0.88
CA ASP A 64 -15.80 -3.23 0.15
C ASP A 64 -14.36 -3.38 0.63
N TYR A 65 -13.38 -3.23 -0.28
CA TYR A 65 -11.98 -3.31 0.10
C TYR A 65 -11.54 -2.09 0.92
N PHE A 66 -12.01 -0.87 0.58
CA PHE A 66 -11.79 0.29 1.44
C PHE A 66 -12.41 0.11 2.83
N TYR A 67 -13.62 -0.46 2.89
CA TYR A 67 -14.26 -0.76 4.17
C TYR A 67 -13.44 -1.77 4.98
N HIS A 68 -12.97 -2.86 4.36
CA HIS A 68 -12.09 -3.84 4.98
C HIS A 68 -10.80 -3.19 5.52
N LEU A 69 -10.14 -2.36 4.72
CA LEU A 69 -8.94 -1.62 5.11
C LEU A 69 -9.21 -0.63 6.26
N GLY A 70 -10.37 0.02 6.24
CA GLY A 70 -10.83 0.91 7.31
C GLY A 70 -11.02 0.19 8.64
N CYS A 71 -11.82 -0.88 8.64
CA CYS A 71 -12.12 -1.68 9.83
C CYS A 71 -10.89 -2.36 10.43
N ASN A 72 -9.93 -2.77 9.59
CA ASN A 72 -8.75 -3.53 10.01
C ASN A 72 -7.47 -2.69 10.10
N LYS A 73 -7.56 -1.36 9.94
CA LYS A 73 -6.41 -0.45 9.82
C LYS A 73 -5.31 -0.70 10.86
N PHE A 74 -5.68 -0.76 12.13
CA PHE A 74 -4.71 -0.90 13.23
C PHE A 74 -4.01 -2.26 13.21
N THR A 75 -4.76 -3.34 13.02
CA THR A 75 -4.23 -4.71 12.97
C THR A 75 -3.31 -4.89 11.77
N LEU A 76 -3.75 -4.46 10.60
CA LEU A 76 -2.96 -4.53 9.36
C LEU A 76 -1.69 -3.69 9.47
N MET A 77 -1.77 -2.43 9.92
CA MET A 77 -0.58 -1.58 10.07
C MET A 77 0.42 -2.15 11.10
N ARG A 78 -0.07 -2.73 12.21
CA ARG A 78 0.79 -3.40 13.19
C ARG A 78 1.51 -4.61 12.57
N ASN A 79 0.80 -5.42 11.79
CA ASN A 79 1.39 -6.55 11.08
C ASN A 79 2.45 -6.09 10.10
N TYR A 80 2.15 -5.06 9.31
CA TYR A 80 3.10 -4.46 8.38
C TYR A 80 4.41 -4.02 9.07
N ILE A 81 4.31 -3.25 10.17
CA ILE A 81 5.49 -2.78 10.93
C ILE A 81 6.30 -3.97 11.47
N ARG A 82 5.61 -5.01 11.97
CA ARG A 82 6.27 -6.23 12.46
C ARG A 82 7.01 -6.97 11.35
N THR A 83 6.40 -7.11 10.18
CA THR A 83 7.02 -7.72 9.00
C THR A 83 8.25 -6.93 8.55
N LEU A 84 8.17 -5.58 8.50
CA LEU A 84 9.34 -4.76 8.20
C LEU A 84 10.49 -5.00 9.18
N LYS A 85 10.20 -5.01 10.49
CA LYS A 85 11.20 -5.25 11.54
C LYS A 85 11.82 -6.64 11.42
N LYS A 86 11.01 -7.68 11.17
CA LYS A 86 11.46 -9.07 10.96
C LYS A 86 12.50 -9.17 9.83
N HIS A 87 12.35 -8.36 8.79
CA HIS A 87 13.23 -8.38 7.61
C HIS A 87 14.29 -7.27 7.59
N GLY A 88 14.43 -6.49 8.66
CA GLY A 88 15.37 -5.36 8.69
C GLY A 88 15.05 -4.26 7.67
N LEU A 89 13.79 -4.15 7.25
CA LEU A 89 13.30 -3.16 6.28
C LEU A 89 12.76 -1.92 7.00
N SER A 90 12.60 -0.82 6.26
CA SER A 90 12.05 0.44 6.78
C SER A 90 10.88 0.94 5.94
N ARG A 91 10.01 1.72 6.58
CA ARG A 91 8.98 2.52 5.90
C ARG A 91 9.62 3.62 5.06
N ASP A 92 10.72 4.19 5.56
CA ASP A 92 11.46 5.25 4.91
C ASP A 92 12.21 4.73 3.67
N PRO A 93 12.23 5.50 2.57
CA PRO A 93 12.94 5.10 1.37
C PRO A 93 14.44 4.90 1.66
N PRO A 94 15.10 3.90 1.04
CA PRO A 94 16.53 3.73 1.20
C PRO A 94 17.26 5.00 0.73
N ARG A 95 18.27 5.43 1.48
CA ARG A 95 19.13 6.54 1.07
C ARG A 95 19.73 6.20 -0.29
N ARG A 96 19.46 7.04 -1.30
CA ARG A 96 20.20 6.97 -2.57
C ARG A 96 21.65 7.36 -2.25
N LYS A 97 22.60 6.46 -2.55
CA LYS A 97 24.02 6.80 -2.61
C LYS A 97 24.28 7.59 -3.88
#